data_AF-A0A6G9SJH6-F1
#
_entry.id   AF-A0A6G9SJH6-F1
#
_cell.length_a   1.000
_cell.length_b   1.000
_cell.length_c   1.000
_cell.angle_alpha   90.00
_cell.angle_beta   90.00
_cell.angle_gamma   90.00
#
_symmetry.space_group_name_H-M   'P 1'
#
loop_
_entity.id
_entity.type
_entity.pdbx_description
1 polymer ?
#
loop_
_entity_poly.entity_id
_entity_poly.type
_entity_poly.pdbx_seq_one_letter_code
_entity_poly.pdbx_strand_id
1 'polypeptide(L)'
;MHSAVLSNRLFLGIVAFSVSFGLSLVPNWDFSKAFVTGIITVIATYAAALSVDKRRKSHEMLILTSLRKRIKEQEELKSRIAREIHQIEEHRNSLYTESKHLQNKVAESRNQRDSILRELSTFAGQKKQLESEITVLSTEIHNLDQNKAELNHSVSMLTAEKRRLELNCNVSRSEINQLQHQISELLQEKQEIENNLTLLGRLKPQIEEKLYELRIELQNLEVEFNQKNQLLLNKSNSKENIASSLNNVQTQIGEHQAELQKLQAQVFLLQEERDLLQSQVWELLQQLETLNPEPLTDKSHEEGLELFPFTELIETIETTEIKTSTSEALSEEWIHFLEQLQNHEFEVIKALLAQENTQATIKQIAEANITMPNLLVDSINGKANDTLGELIINTNVEPAEIYPEYISNVKKILDNYQKHM
;
A
#
# COMPACT_ATOMS: atom_id res chain seq x y z
N MET A 1 -33.02 46.05 -159.88
CA MET A 1 -34.36 46.17 -160.51
C MET A 1 -34.65 47.61 -160.97
N HIS A 2 -33.85 48.18 -161.88
CA HIS A 2 -34.01 49.59 -162.29
C HIS A 2 -34.29 49.78 -163.80
N SER A 3 -34.24 48.72 -164.62
CA SER A 3 -34.56 48.83 -166.07
C SER A 3 -36.06 48.74 -166.38
N ALA A 4 -36.86 48.03 -165.58
CA ALA A 4 -38.31 47.88 -165.82
C ALA A 4 -39.11 49.17 -165.58
N VAL A 5 -38.63 50.05 -164.70
CA VAL A 5 -39.33 51.30 -164.32
C VAL A 5 -39.17 52.39 -165.38
N LEU A 6 -38.08 52.40 -166.15
CA LEU A 6 -37.91 53.35 -167.26
C LEU A 6 -38.79 53.01 -168.46
N SER A 7 -38.95 51.72 -168.80
CA SER A 7 -39.79 51.29 -169.93
C SER A 7 -41.26 51.66 -169.73
N ASN A 8 -41.80 51.43 -168.53
CA ASN A 8 -43.19 51.77 -168.22
C ASN A 8 -43.45 53.30 -168.18
N ARG A 9 -42.42 54.11 -167.87
CA ARG A 9 -42.50 55.59 -167.89
C ARG A 9 -42.51 56.16 -169.30
N LEU A 10 -41.79 55.54 -170.24
CA LEU A 10 -41.78 55.94 -171.65
C LEU A 10 -43.12 55.62 -172.35
N PHE A 11 -43.70 54.45 -172.08
CA PHE A 11 -45.01 54.07 -172.63
C PHE A 11 -46.12 55.04 -172.19
N LEU A 12 -46.14 55.45 -170.92
CA LEU A 12 -47.14 56.39 -170.40
C LEU A 12 -47.01 57.78 -171.05
N GLY A 13 -45.79 58.24 -171.31
CA GLY A 13 -45.53 59.50 -171.99
C GLY A 13 -45.98 59.51 -173.45
N ILE A 14 -45.79 58.39 -174.17
CA ILE A 14 -46.23 58.23 -175.57
C ILE A 14 -47.76 58.23 -175.66
N VAL A 15 -48.45 57.52 -174.76
CA VAL A 15 -49.93 57.48 -174.76
C VAL A 15 -50.52 58.85 -174.41
N ALA A 16 -49.95 59.56 -173.43
CA ALA A 16 -50.41 60.90 -173.07
C ALA A 16 -50.19 61.93 -174.19
N PHE A 17 -49.09 61.81 -174.93
CA PHE A 17 -48.81 62.62 -176.11
C PHE A 17 -49.83 62.37 -177.23
N SER A 18 -50.10 61.09 -177.55
CA SER A 18 -51.06 60.72 -178.60
C SER A 18 -52.50 61.19 -178.30
N VAL A 19 -52.95 61.05 -177.05
CA VAL A 19 -54.30 61.49 -176.65
C VAL A 19 -54.42 63.02 -176.66
N SER A 20 -53.38 63.74 -176.20
CA SER A 20 -53.39 65.21 -176.17
C SER A 20 -53.23 65.84 -177.56
N PHE A 21 -52.41 65.23 -178.42
CA PHE A 21 -52.23 65.63 -179.80
C PHE A 21 -53.51 65.41 -180.62
N GLY A 22 -54.17 64.25 -180.43
CA GLY A 22 -55.44 63.93 -181.08
C GLY A 22 -56.58 64.88 -180.69
N LEU A 23 -56.73 65.21 -179.40
CA LEU A 23 -57.79 66.10 -178.93
C LEU A 23 -57.62 67.55 -179.39
N SER A 24 -56.38 68.02 -179.57
CA SER A 24 -56.10 69.39 -180.01
C SER A 24 -56.14 69.59 -181.53
N LEU A 25 -56.13 68.53 -182.34
CA LEU A 25 -56.14 68.61 -183.81
C LEU A 25 -57.56 68.77 -184.39
N VAL A 26 -58.57 68.24 -183.70
CA VAL A 26 -59.95 68.06 -184.21
C VAL A 26 -60.74 69.36 -184.43
N PRO A 27 -60.54 70.47 -183.67
CA PRO A 27 -61.39 71.67 -183.87
C PRO A 27 -60.86 72.71 -184.88
N ASN A 28 -59.54 72.90 -185.02
CA ASN A 28 -58.98 74.08 -185.72
C ASN A 28 -57.84 73.80 -186.73
N TRP A 29 -57.45 72.53 -186.97
CA TRP A 29 -56.35 72.15 -187.90
C TRP A 29 -55.03 72.94 -187.71
N ASP A 30 -54.81 73.47 -186.49
CA ASP A 30 -53.68 74.33 -186.12
C ASP A 30 -52.54 73.45 -185.55
N PHE A 31 -51.68 72.93 -186.44
CA PHE A 31 -50.61 71.98 -186.06
C PHE A 31 -49.65 72.50 -184.98
N SER A 32 -49.39 73.82 -184.97
CA SER A 32 -48.44 74.43 -184.03
C SER A 32 -48.93 74.37 -182.58
N LYS A 33 -50.22 74.64 -182.34
CA LYS A 33 -50.78 74.63 -180.97
C LYS A 33 -50.89 73.23 -180.39
N ALA A 34 -51.30 72.25 -181.22
CA ALA A 34 -51.44 70.85 -180.80
C ALA A 34 -50.12 70.22 -180.36
N PHE A 35 -49.02 70.56 -181.03
CA PHE A 35 -47.68 70.08 -180.68
C PHE A 35 -47.21 70.65 -179.33
N VAL A 36 -47.43 71.94 -179.08
CA VAL A 36 -47.06 72.60 -177.83
C VAL A 36 -47.85 72.01 -176.65
N THR A 37 -49.15 71.78 -176.80
CA THR A 37 -49.96 71.12 -175.77
C THR A 37 -49.47 69.71 -175.48
N GLY A 38 -49.08 68.94 -176.51
CA GLY A 38 -48.52 67.60 -176.34
C GLY A 38 -47.19 67.58 -175.57
N ILE A 39 -46.30 68.54 -175.82
CA ILE A 39 -45.03 68.65 -175.07
C ILE A 39 -45.29 69.01 -173.60
N ILE A 40 -46.21 69.94 -173.34
CA ILE A 40 -46.54 70.36 -171.97
C ILE A 40 -47.10 69.17 -171.17
N THR A 41 -47.96 68.34 -171.76
CA THR A 41 -48.48 67.15 -171.06
C THR A 41 -47.39 66.14 -170.74
N VAL A 42 -46.44 65.88 -171.65
CA VAL A 42 -45.35 64.94 -171.37
C VAL A 42 -44.49 65.40 -170.19
N ILE A 43 -44.15 66.69 -170.13
CA ILE A 43 -43.38 67.26 -169.01
C ILE A 43 -44.18 67.18 -167.70
N ALA A 44 -45.48 67.51 -167.74
CA ALA A 44 -46.35 67.44 -166.57
C ALA A 44 -46.52 65.99 -166.05
N THR A 45 -46.70 65.02 -166.94
CA THR A 45 -46.79 63.59 -166.58
C THR A 45 -45.48 63.07 -165.97
N TYR A 46 -44.33 63.50 -166.51
CA TYR A 46 -43.03 63.11 -165.97
C TYR A 46 -42.78 63.73 -164.58
N ALA A 47 -43.16 64.99 -164.37
CA ALA A 47 -43.06 65.67 -163.07
C ALA A 47 -43.99 65.06 -162.00
N ALA A 48 -45.20 64.65 -162.40
CA ALA A 48 -46.14 63.96 -161.52
C ALA A 48 -45.60 62.58 -161.08
N ALA A 49 -45.01 61.82 -162.01
CA ALA A 49 -44.42 60.51 -161.71
C ALA A 49 -43.25 60.60 -160.71
N LEU A 50 -42.40 61.62 -160.84
CA LEU A 50 -41.30 61.87 -159.88
C LEU A 50 -41.80 62.28 -158.50
N SER A 51 -42.86 63.10 -158.44
CA SER A 51 -43.44 63.54 -157.17
C SER A 51 -44.09 62.39 -156.40
N VAL A 52 -44.76 61.46 -157.10
CA VAL A 52 -45.35 60.26 -156.48
C VAL A 52 -44.28 59.28 -156.00
N ASP A 53 -43.19 59.09 -156.75
CA ASP A 53 -42.07 58.22 -156.35
C ASP A 53 -41.33 58.77 -155.10
N LYS A 54 -41.15 60.08 -155.01
CA LYS A 54 -40.60 60.75 -153.82
C LYS A 54 -41.53 60.62 -152.61
N ARG A 55 -42.84 60.72 -152.81
CA ARG A 55 -43.85 60.53 -151.76
C ARG A 55 -43.84 59.08 -151.26
N ARG A 56 -43.78 58.10 -152.16
CA ARG A 56 -43.71 56.67 -151.81
C ARG A 56 -42.46 56.34 -150.99
N LYS A 57 -41.28 56.81 -151.41
CA LYS A 57 -40.04 56.65 -150.62
C LYS A 57 -40.12 57.33 -149.26
N SER A 58 -40.77 58.49 -149.15
CA SER A 58 -40.97 59.17 -147.87
C SER A 58 -41.90 58.37 -146.95
N HIS A 59 -42.96 57.74 -147.46
CA HIS A 59 -43.83 56.87 -146.66
C HIS A 59 -43.13 55.57 -146.25
N GLU A 60 -42.38 54.95 -147.16
CA GLU A 60 -41.56 53.77 -146.85
C GLU A 60 -40.48 54.10 -145.81
N MET A 61 -39.88 55.30 -145.86
CA MET A 61 -38.95 55.79 -144.84
C MET A 61 -39.63 56.06 -143.50
N LEU A 62 -40.86 56.59 -143.48
CA LEU A 62 -41.65 56.76 -142.25
C LEU A 62 -42.04 55.42 -141.62
N ILE A 63 -42.43 54.44 -142.45
CA ILE A 63 -42.73 53.07 -141.99
C ILE A 63 -41.44 52.42 -141.47
N LEU A 64 -40.33 52.50 -142.20
CA LEU A 64 -39.05 51.97 -141.76
C LEU A 64 -38.53 52.66 -140.49
N THR A 65 -38.72 53.97 -140.33
CA THR A 65 -38.32 54.68 -139.11
C THR A 65 -39.22 54.31 -137.93
N SER A 66 -40.52 54.12 -138.12
CA SER A 66 -41.43 53.63 -137.08
C SER A 66 -41.15 52.16 -136.70
N LEU A 67 -40.84 51.30 -137.67
CA LEU A 67 -40.43 49.91 -137.45
C LEU A 67 -39.08 49.86 -136.74
N ARG A 68 -38.10 50.66 -137.16
CA ARG A 68 -36.81 50.80 -136.45
C ARG A 68 -37.00 51.32 -135.03
N LYS A 69 -37.91 52.27 -134.80
CA LYS A 69 -38.23 52.77 -133.47
C LYS A 69 -38.87 51.68 -132.60
N ARG A 70 -39.84 50.92 -133.13
CA ARG A 70 -40.43 49.77 -132.43
C ARG A 70 -39.43 48.65 -132.17
N ILE A 71 -38.56 48.34 -133.13
CA ILE A 71 -37.48 47.36 -132.96
C ILE A 71 -36.54 47.83 -131.84
N LYS A 72 -36.15 49.11 -131.84
CA LYS A 72 -35.31 49.68 -130.79
C LYS A 72 -36.00 49.65 -129.43
N GLU A 73 -37.28 50.02 -129.34
CA GLU A 73 -38.06 49.96 -128.10
C GLU A 73 -38.21 48.51 -127.60
N GLN A 74 -38.43 47.55 -128.50
CA GLN A 74 -38.49 46.13 -128.18
C GLN A 74 -37.12 45.57 -127.75
N GLU A 75 -36.02 46.01 -128.36
CA GLU A 75 -34.66 45.67 -127.96
C GLU A 75 -34.31 46.29 -126.59
N GLU A 76 -34.71 47.55 -126.34
CA GLU A 76 -34.56 48.22 -125.05
C GLU A 76 -35.35 47.49 -123.96
N LEU A 77 -36.61 47.12 -124.22
CA LEU A 77 -37.44 46.31 -123.32
C LEU A 77 -36.83 44.92 -123.08
N LYS A 78 -36.38 44.23 -124.13
CA LYS A 78 -35.69 42.93 -124.00
C LYS A 78 -34.42 43.05 -123.15
N SER A 79 -33.65 44.14 -123.32
CA SER A 79 -32.45 44.40 -122.52
C SER A 79 -32.78 44.71 -121.05
N ARG A 80 -33.92 45.38 -120.77
CA ARG A 80 -34.40 45.64 -119.41
C ARG A 80 -34.87 44.33 -118.76
N ILE A 81 -35.68 43.53 -119.46
CA ILE A 81 -36.14 42.22 -119.00
C ILE A 81 -34.94 41.29 -118.76
N ALA A 82 -33.95 41.26 -119.65
CA ALA A 82 -32.74 40.46 -119.45
C ALA A 82 -31.94 40.90 -118.21
N ARG A 83 -31.86 42.21 -117.95
CA ARG A 83 -31.24 42.76 -116.73
C ARG A 83 -32.01 42.38 -115.47
N GLU A 84 -33.34 42.49 -115.50
CA GLU A 84 -34.20 42.10 -114.37
C GLU A 84 -34.13 40.59 -114.09
N ILE A 85 -34.13 39.74 -115.14
CA ILE A 85 -33.92 38.29 -115.00
C ILE A 85 -32.55 38.01 -114.39
N HIS A 86 -31.50 38.71 -114.83
CA HIS A 86 -30.17 38.53 -114.28
C HIS A 86 -30.11 38.92 -112.79
N GLN A 87 -30.72 40.06 -112.41
CA GLN A 87 -30.81 40.48 -111.01
C GLN A 87 -31.62 39.51 -110.14
N ILE A 88 -32.73 38.98 -110.66
CA ILE A 88 -33.53 37.96 -109.97
C ILE A 88 -32.73 36.67 -109.81
N GLU A 89 -31.95 36.28 -110.82
CA GLU A 89 -31.11 35.09 -110.75
C GLU A 89 -29.96 35.26 -109.74
N GLU A 90 -29.33 36.43 -109.70
CA GLU A 90 -28.35 36.78 -108.65
C GLU A 90 -28.98 36.73 -107.26
N HIS A 91 -30.16 37.33 -107.09
CA HIS A 91 -30.87 37.32 -105.81
C HIS A 91 -31.31 35.91 -105.42
N ARG A 92 -31.74 35.09 -106.38
CA ARG A 92 -32.09 33.67 -106.17
C ARG A 92 -30.86 32.87 -105.73
N ASN A 93 -29.72 33.08 -106.38
CA ASN A 93 -28.47 32.43 -106.02
C ASN A 93 -28.01 32.85 -104.61
N SER A 94 -28.10 34.14 -104.28
CA SER A 94 -27.81 34.65 -102.94
C SER A 94 -28.71 34.01 -101.89
N LEU A 95 -30.04 34.04 -102.08
CA LEU A 95 -31.00 33.39 -101.17
C LEU A 95 -30.76 31.88 -101.04
N TYR A 96 -30.40 31.21 -102.14
CA TYR A 96 -30.08 29.78 -102.10
C TYR A 96 -28.83 29.50 -101.26
N THR A 97 -27.78 30.32 -101.41
CA THR A 97 -26.58 30.21 -100.57
C THR A 97 -26.85 30.51 -99.11
N GLU A 98 -27.68 31.52 -98.82
CA GLU A 98 -28.10 31.85 -97.45
C GLU A 98 -28.93 30.72 -96.83
N SER A 99 -29.89 30.16 -97.58
CA SER A 99 -30.69 29.02 -97.13
C SER A 99 -29.81 27.82 -96.82
N LYS A 100 -28.81 27.51 -97.67
CA LYS A 100 -27.86 26.43 -97.42
C LYS A 100 -26.99 26.71 -96.19
N HIS A 101 -26.55 27.95 -96.02
CA HIS A 101 -25.77 28.36 -94.87
C HIS A 101 -26.58 28.26 -93.56
N LEU A 102 -27.83 28.71 -93.56
CA LEU A 102 -28.75 28.56 -92.43
C LEU A 102 -29.06 27.09 -92.15
N GLN A 103 -29.26 26.27 -93.18
CA GLN A 103 -29.45 24.82 -93.02
C GLN A 103 -28.25 24.16 -92.35
N ASN A 104 -27.03 24.52 -92.76
CA ASN A 104 -25.80 24.02 -92.12
C ASN A 104 -25.72 24.48 -90.66
N LYS A 105 -26.00 25.76 -90.37
CA LYS A 105 -26.05 26.28 -88.99
C LYS A 105 -27.06 25.56 -88.11
N VAL A 106 -28.25 25.24 -88.64
CA VAL A 106 -29.27 24.46 -87.92
C VAL A 106 -28.80 23.03 -87.67
N ALA A 107 -28.12 22.40 -88.64
CA ALA A 107 -27.55 21.07 -88.47
C ALA A 107 -26.44 21.05 -87.40
N GLU A 108 -25.53 22.02 -87.43
CA GLU A 108 -24.49 22.19 -86.41
C GLU A 108 -25.08 22.41 -85.01
N SER A 109 -26.09 23.27 -84.89
CA SER A 109 -26.77 23.52 -83.62
C SER A 109 -27.47 22.26 -83.08
N ARG A 110 -28.07 21.45 -83.95
CA ARG A 110 -28.66 20.15 -83.56
C ARG A 110 -27.59 19.19 -83.05
N ASN A 111 -26.47 19.07 -83.76
CA ASN A 111 -25.36 18.21 -83.35
C ASN A 111 -24.78 18.64 -81.99
N GLN A 112 -24.61 19.96 -81.77
CA GLN A 112 -24.16 20.50 -80.48
C GLN A 112 -25.14 20.17 -79.36
N ARG A 113 -26.44 20.40 -79.60
CA ARG A 113 -27.49 20.07 -78.62
C ARG A 113 -27.47 18.58 -78.29
N ASP A 114 -27.35 17.71 -79.29
CA ASP A 114 -27.34 16.26 -79.08
C ASP A 114 -26.07 15.81 -78.34
N SER A 115 -24.92 16.45 -78.57
CA SER A 115 -23.69 16.26 -77.78
C SER A 115 -23.90 16.65 -76.32
N ILE A 116 -24.45 17.84 -76.06
CA ILE A 116 -24.74 18.34 -74.71
C ILE A 116 -25.74 17.43 -73.99
N LEU A 117 -26.77 16.94 -74.69
CA LEU A 117 -27.74 16.00 -74.11
C LEU A 117 -27.07 14.67 -73.69
N ARG A 118 -26.11 14.19 -74.49
CA ARG A 118 -25.33 12.99 -74.14
C ARG A 118 -24.45 13.25 -72.93
N GLU A 119 -23.74 14.37 -72.87
CA GLU A 119 -22.92 14.76 -71.73
C GLU A 119 -23.76 14.92 -70.46
N LEU A 120 -24.93 15.59 -70.55
CA LEU A 120 -25.86 15.75 -69.43
C LEU A 120 -26.35 14.40 -68.90
N SER A 121 -26.65 13.46 -69.80
CA SER A 121 -27.02 12.08 -69.42
C SER A 121 -25.87 11.37 -68.68
N THR A 122 -24.62 11.51 -69.16
CA THR A 122 -23.46 10.94 -68.47
C THR A 122 -23.23 11.54 -67.09
N PHE A 123 -23.36 12.87 -66.95
CA PHE A 123 -23.25 13.55 -65.65
C PHE A 123 -24.38 13.16 -64.69
N ALA A 124 -25.60 12.99 -65.19
CA ALA A 124 -26.72 12.50 -64.38
C ALA A 124 -26.45 11.07 -63.86
N GLY A 125 -25.87 10.20 -64.69
CA GLY A 125 -25.44 8.86 -64.30
C GLY A 125 -24.36 8.88 -63.22
N GLN A 126 -23.30 9.67 -63.42
CA GLN A 126 -22.21 9.84 -62.45
C GLN A 126 -22.70 10.40 -61.12
N LYS A 127 -23.58 11.40 -61.15
CA LYS A 127 -24.20 11.97 -59.95
C LYS A 127 -24.95 10.90 -59.16
N LYS A 128 -25.76 10.09 -59.83
CA LYS A 128 -26.51 9.00 -59.18
C LYS A 128 -25.57 7.96 -58.56
N GLN A 129 -24.47 7.65 -59.23
CA GLN A 129 -23.46 6.72 -58.70
C GLN A 129 -22.80 7.31 -57.43
N LEU A 130 -22.34 8.56 -57.47
CA LEU A 130 -21.75 9.23 -56.32
C LEU A 130 -22.74 9.34 -55.15
N GLU A 131 -24.01 9.63 -55.41
CA GLU A 131 -25.06 9.60 -54.39
C GLU A 131 -25.17 8.22 -53.74
N SER A 132 -25.13 7.14 -54.53
CA SER A 132 -25.15 5.78 -53.97
C SER A 132 -23.90 5.48 -53.14
N GLU A 133 -22.71 5.88 -53.60
CA GLU A 133 -21.46 5.70 -52.85
C GLU A 133 -21.49 6.49 -51.52
N ILE A 134 -22.02 7.71 -51.52
CA ILE A 134 -22.22 8.51 -50.30
C ILE A 134 -23.18 7.80 -49.34
N THR A 135 -24.28 7.22 -49.82
CA THR A 135 -25.18 6.48 -48.93
C THR A 135 -24.52 5.26 -48.31
N VAL A 136 -23.74 4.50 -49.09
CA VAL A 136 -23.00 3.32 -48.59
C VAL A 136 -21.95 3.74 -47.55
N LEU A 137 -21.16 4.76 -47.85
CA LEU A 137 -20.16 5.28 -46.90
C LEU A 137 -20.82 5.83 -45.63
N SER A 138 -21.96 6.51 -45.75
CA SER A 138 -22.72 6.99 -44.59
C SER A 138 -23.21 5.84 -43.72
N THR A 139 -23.66 4.73 -44.31
CA THR A 139 -24.06 3.54 -43.54
C THR A 139 -22.87 2.87 -42.86
N GLU A 140 -21.72 2.81 -43.55
CA GLU A 140 -20.51 2.22 -42.98
C GLU A 140 -19.99 3.05 -41.80
N ILE A 141 -19.97 4.38 -41.92
CA ILE A 141 -19.62 5.28 -40.81
C ILE A 141 -20.56 5.06 -39.62
N HIS A 142 -21.87 4.94 -39.86
CA HIS A 142 -22.84 4.69 -38.80
C HIS A 142 -22.58 3.35 -38.09
N ASN A 143 -22.30 2.29 -38.84
CA ASN A 143 -21.96 0.97 -38.29
C ASN A 143 -20.66 1.03 -37.46
N LEU A 144 -19.64 1.74 -37.95
CA LEU A 144 -18.38 1.92 -37.21
C LEU A 144 -18.59 2.71 -35.90
N ASP A 145 -19.42 3.74 -35.92
CA ASP A 145 -19.76 4.50 -34.71
C ASP A 145 -20.53 3.64 -33.70
N GLN A 146 -21.46 2.80 -34.16
CA GLN A 146 -22.15 1.83 -33.31
C GLN A 146 -21.17 0.83 -32.69
N ASN A 147 -20.31 0.21 -33.49
CA ASN A 147 -19.30 -0.74 -33.01
C ASN A 147 -18.34 -0.08 -32.01
N LYS A 148 -17.95 1.18 -32.25
CA LYS A 148 -17.13 1.96 -31.31
C LYS A 148 -17.86 2.19 -29.99
N ALA A 149 -19.16 2.48 -30.00
CA ALA A 149 -19.95 2.64 -28.78
C ALA A 149 -20.07 1.32 -27.99
N GLU A 150 -20.30 0.20 -28.68
CA GLU A 150 -20.36 -1.14 -28.09
C GLU A 150 -19.01 -1.55 -27.47
N LEU A 151 -17.90 -1.25 -28.16
CA LEU A 151 -16.55 -1.50 -27.65
C LEU A 151 -16.25 -0.63 -26.43
N ASN A 152 -16.61 0.66 -26.45
CA ASN A 152 -16.44 1.56 -25.31
C ASN A 152 -17.26 1.09 -24.09
N HIS A 153 -18.47 0.59 -24.31
CA HIS A 153 -19.29 0.00 -23.26
C HIS A 153 -18.60 -1.24 -22.67
N SER A 154 -18.11 -2.14 -23.52
CA SER A 154 -17.38 -3.35 -23.11
C SER A 154 -16.11 -3.02 -22.31
N VAL A 155 -15.34 -2.03 -22.76
CA VAL A 155 -14.14 -1.54 -22.05
C VAL A 155 -14.51 -0.96 -20.69
N SER A 156 -15.62 -0.22 -20.59
CA SER A 156 -16.10 0.33 -19.32
C SER A 156 -16.51 -0.78 -18.34
N MET A 157 -17.21 -1.80 -18.82
CA MET A 157 -17.59 -2.97 -18.03
C MET A 157 -16.36 -3.75 -17.55
N LEU A 158 -15.41 -4.05 -18.44
CA LEU A 158 -14.16 -4.72 -18.09
C LEU A 158 -13.33 -3.89 -17.08
N THR A 159 -13.33 -2.57 -17.20
CA THR A 159 -12.65 -1.69 -16.25
C THR A 159 -13.30 -1.76 -14.86
N ALA A 160 -14.63 -1.79 -14.79
CA ALA A 160 -15.34 -1.96 -13.53
C ALA A 160 -15.08 -3.34 -12.91
N GLU A 161 -15.08 -4.40 -13.71
CA GLU A 161 -14.78 -5.75 -13.24
C GLU A 161 -13.33 -5.88 -12.76
N LYS A 162 -12.36 -5.31 -13.50
CA LYS A 162 -10.97 -5.24 -13.06
C LYS A 162 -10.83 -4.58 -11.69
N ARG A 163 -11.46 -3.42 -11.48
CA ARG A 163 -11.45 -2.72 -10.18
C ARG A 163 -12.05 -3.59 -9.06
N ARG A 164 -13.14 -4.31 -9.35
CA ARG A 164 -13.77 -5.23 -8.39
C ARG A 164 -12.81 -6.37 -8.01
N LEU A 165 -12.14 -6.98 -8.99
CA LEU A 165 -11.16 -8.02 -8.74
C LEU A 165 -9.94 -7.50 -7.97
N GLU A 166 -9.43 -6.32 -8.29
CA GLU A 166 -8.35 -5.67 -7.54
C GLU A 166 -8.73 -5.44 -6.06
N LEU A 167 -9.94 -4.98 -5.79
CA LEU A 167 -10.44 -4.83 -4.42
C LEU A 167 -10.50 -6.17 -3.68
N ASN A 168 -11.02 -7.21 -4.32
CA ASN A 168 -11.07 -8.55 -3.73
C ASN A 168 -9.65 -9.09 -3.43
N CYS A 169 -8.70 -8.92 -4.35
CA CYS A 169 -7.30 -9.32 -4.12
C CYS A 169 -6.68 -8.56 -2.94
N ASN A 170 -6.97 -7.27 -2.78
CA ASN A 170 -6.49 -6.49 -1.65
C ASN A 170 -7.08 -6.98 -0.32
N VAL A 171 -8.37 -7.33 -0.29
CA VAL A 171 -9.02 -7.92 0.89
C VAL A 171 -8.38 -9.26 1.24
N SER A 172 -8.27 -10.19 0.30
CA SER A 172 -7.62 -11.48 0.55
C SER A 172 -6.16 -11.33 0.98
N ARG A 173 -5.43 -10.34 0.45
CA ARG A 173 -4.06 -10.04 0.91
C ARG A 173 -4.03 -9.55 2.36
N SER A 174 -5.00 -8.72 2.76
CA SER A 174 -5.14 -8.28 4.15
C SER A 174 -5.45 -9.45 5.08
N GLU A 175 -6.36 -10.35 4.68
CA GLU A 175 -6.69 -11.56 5.44
C GLU A 175 -5.46 -12.49 5.59
N ILE A 176 -4.68 -12.68 4.52
CA ILE A 176 -3.44 -13.46 4.58
C ILE A 176 -2.45 -12.84 5.56
N ASN A 177 -2.28 -11.51 5.54
CA ASN A 177 -1.40 -10.82 6.48
C ASN A 177 -1.87 -10.97 7.94
N GLN A 178 -3.17 -10.92 8.19
CA GLN A 178 -3.75 -11.15 9.52
C GLN A 178 -3.49 -12.58 9.99
N LEU A 179 -3.73 -13.58 9.13
CA LEU A 179 -3.44 -14.98 9.45
C LEU A 179 -1.94 -15.21 9.71
N GLN A 180 -1.06 -14.57 8.94
CA GLN A 180 0.40 -14.65 9.18
C GLN A 180 0.79 -14.05 10.54
N HIS A 181 0.17 -12.95 10.95
CA HIS A 181 0.39 -12.37 12.26
C HIS A 181 -0.07 -13.34 13.37
N GLN A 182 -1.28 -13.88 13.26
CA GLN A 182 -1.80 -14.86 14.22
C GLN A 182 -0.92 -16.12 14.30
N ILE A 183 -0.42 -16.62 13.17
CA ILE A 183 0.51 -17.76 13.16
C ILE A 183 1.81 -17.41 13.90
N SER A 184 2.32 -16.18 13.74
CA SER A 184 3.53 -15.73 14.40
C SER A 184 3.35 -15.62 15.91
N GLU A 185 2.21 -15.09 16.37
CA GLU A 185 1.84 -15.03 17.79
C GLU A 185 1.74 -16.45 18.38
N LEU A 186 1.03 -17.36 17.72
CA LEU A 186 0.90 -18.76 18.16
C LEU A 186 2.25 -19.48 18.20
N LEU A 187 3.17 -19.19 17.26
CA LEU A 187 4.52 -19.74 17.29
C LEU A 187 5.32 -19.22 18.48
N GLN A 188 5.17 -17.95 18.84
CA GLN A 188 5.81 -17.36 20.02
C GLN A 188 5.25 -17.96 21.32
N GLU A 189 3.92 -18.07 21.45
CA GLU A 189 3.29 -18.72 22.60
C GLU A 189 3.73 -20.18 22.74
N LYS A 190 3.80 -20.91 21.63
CA LYS A 190 4.31 -22.29 21.62
C LYS A 190 5.75 -22.35 22.14
N GLN A 191 6.62 -21.45 21.67
CA GLN A 191 8.03 -21.40 22.12
C GLN A 191 8.11 -21.10 23.63
N GLU A 192 7.28 -20.20 24.15
CA GLU A 192 7.21 -19.89 25.58
C GLU A 192 6.76 -21.09 26.41
N ILE A 193 5.72 -21.80 25.97
CA ILE A 193 5.25 -23.03 26.61
C ILE A 193 6.34 -24.11 26.59
N GLU A 194 7.04 -24.30 25.48
CA GLU A 194 8.17 -25.24 25.38
C GLU A 194 9.29 -24.88 26.38
N ASN A 195 9.64 -23.59 26.49
CA ASN A 195 10.62 -23.13 27.46
C ASN A 195 10.16 -23.40 28.90
N ASN A 196 8.91 -23.09 29.24
CA ASN A 196 8.34 -23.36 30.57
C ASN A 196 8.32 -24.86 30.89
N LEU A 197 8.01 -25.70 29.91
CA LEU A 197 8.04 -27.16 30.06
C LEU A 197 9.47 -27.66 30.30
N THR A 198 10.47 -27.10 29.61
CA THR A 198 11.88 -27.45 29.86
C THR A 198 12.34 -27.03 31.27
N LEU A 199 11.90 -25.87 31.76
CA LEU A 199 12.18 -25.41 33.12
C LEU A 199 11.53 -26.33 34.15
N LEU A 200 10.24 -26.66 33.97
CA LEU A 200 9.52 -27.58 34.84
C LEU A 200 10.18 -28.97 34.86
N GLY A 201 10.65 -29.43 33.69
CA GLY A 201 11.41 -30.67 33.55
C GLY A 201 12.74 -30.68 34.30
N ARG A 202 13.34 -29.51 34.58
CA ARG A 202 14.55 -29.36 35.41
C ARG A 202 14.24 -29.21 36.90
N LEU A 203 13.19 -28.45 37.25
CA LEU A 203 12.81 -28.20 38.64
C LEU A 203 12.27 -29.47 39.33
N LYS A 204 11.51 -30.30 38.61
CA LYS A 204 10.93 -31.52 39.19
C LYS A 204 12.01 -32.47 39.76
N PRO A 205 13.07 -32.84 39.02
CA PRO A 205 14.16 -33.63 39.58
C PRO A 205 14.84 -33.00 40.80
N GLN A 206 15.04 -31.68 40.80
CA GLN A 206 15.67 -30.97 41.94
C GLN A 206 14.81 -31.07 43.21
N ILE A 207 13.49 -30.94 43.07
CA ILE A 207 12.56 -31.12 44.19
C ILE A 207 12.54 -32.58 44.65
N GLU A 208 12.53 -33.54 43.71
CA GLU A 208 12.58 -34.96 44.04
C GLU A 208 13.86 -35.34 44.80
N GLU A 209 15.01 -34.77 44.42
CA GLU A 209 16.29 -34.92 45.11
C GLU A 209 16.22 -34.34 46.53
N LYS A 210 15.74 -33.10 46.70
CA LYS A 210 15.57 -32.48 48.02
C LYS A 210 14.62 -33.26 48.93
N LEU A 211 13.55 -33.83 48.36
CA LEU A 211 12.62 -34.67 49.11
C LEU A 211 13.27 -35.98 49.54
N TYR A 212 14.13 -36.55 48.70
CA TYR A 212 14.92 -37.74 49.04
C TYR A 212 15.96 -37.44 50.14
N GLU A 213 16.68 -36.32 50.05
CA GLU A 213 17.59 -35.84 51.10
C GLU A 213 16.87 -35.68 52.45
N LEU A 214 15.75 -34.95 52.46
CA LEU A 214 14.98 -34.71 53.68
C LEU A 214 14.44 -36.01 54.29
N ARG A 215 14.07 -36.98 53.45
CA ARG A 215 13.66 -38.32 53.91
C ARG A 215 14.80 -39.05 54.61
N ILE A 216 16.03 -38.97 54.08
CA ILE A 216 17.21 -39.55 54.73
C ILE A 216 17.49 -38.86 56.06
N GLU A 217 17.42 -37.53 56.12
CA GLU A 217 17.60 -36.77 57.36
C GLU A 217 16.59 -37.18 58.43
N LEU A 218 15.31 -37.28 58.08
CA LEU A 218 14.25 -37.77 58.98
C LEU A 218 14.56 -39.16 59.51
N GLN A 219 15.00 -40.08 58.64
CA GLN A 219 15.34 -41.44 59.05
C GLN A 219 16.54 -41.46 60.01
N ASN A 220 17.57 -40.65 59.76
CA ASN A 220 18.72 -40.53 60.66
C ASN A 220 18.32 -39.96 62.02
N LEU A 221 17.48 -38.92 62.03
CA LEU A 221 16.99 -38.29 63.26
C LEU A 221 16.12 -39.26 64.08
N GLU A 222 15.32 -40.09 63.41
CA GLU A 222 14.53 -41.13 64.06
C GLU A 222 15.41 -42.23 64.67
N VAL A 223 16.50 -42.62 64.00
CA VAL A 223 17.49 -43.53 64.58
C VAL A 223 18.15 -42.92 65.81
N GLU A 224 18.59 -41.65 65.75
CA GLU A 224 19.15 -40.95 66.92
C GLU A 224 18.15 -40.85 68.08
N PHE A 225 16.89 -40.53 67.78
CA PHE A 225 15.84 -40.43 68.78
C PHE A 225 15.63 -41.77 69.48
N ASN A 226 15.56 -42.87 68.70
CA ASN A 226 15.44 -44.21 69.25
C ASN A 226 16.64 -44.60 70.12
N GLN A 227 17.87 -44.24 69.71
CA GLN A 227 19.08 -44.46 70.53
C GLN A 227 19.04 -43.66 71.84
N LYS A 228 18.69 -42.38 71.79
CA LYS A 228 18.53 -41.53 72.99
C LYS A 228 17.46 -42.09 73.92
N ASN A 229 16.35 -42.58 73.38
CA ASN A 229 15.27 -43.17 74.17
C ASN A 229 15.73 -44.48 74.85
N GLN A 230 16.49 -45.33 74.15
CA GLN A 230 17.12 -46.52 74.75
C GLN A 230 18.08 -46.15 75.89
N LEU A 231 18.92 -45.12 75.70
CA LEU A 231 19.82 -44.63 76.76
C LEU A 231 19.05 -44.11 77.97
N LEU A 232 17.96 -43.38 77.77
CA LEU A 232 17.09 -42.91 78.85
C LEU A 232 16.47 -44.08 79.61
N LEU A 233 15.99 -45.10 78.91
CA LEU A 233 15.39 -46.29 79.52
C LEU A 233 16.43 -47.06 80.35
N ASN A 234 17.65 -47.24 79.81
CA ASN A 234 18.76 -47.84 80.55
C ASN A 234 19.12 -47.03 81.80
N LYS A 235 19.20 -45.70 81.69
CA LYS A 235 19.49 -44.82 82.84
C LYS A 235 18.37 -44.87 83.89
N SER A 236 17.11 -44.97 83.46
CA SER A 236 15.96 -45.17 84.36
C SER A 236 16.08 -46.48 85.13
N ASN A 237 16.39 -47.59 84.44
CA ASN A 237 16.59 -48.89 85.07
C ASN A 237 17.78 -48.88 86.05
N SER A 238 18.90 -48.25 85.69
CA SER A 238 20.02 -48.06 86.61
C SER A 238 19.64 -47.24 87.84
N LYS A 239 18.83 -46.18 87.68
CA LYS A 239 18.32 -45.39 88.80
C LYS A 239 17.45 -46.24 89.72
N GLU A 240 16.57 -47.08 89.16
CA GLU A 240 15.75 -48.01 89.93
C GLU A 240 16.60 -49.04 90.68
N ASN A 241 17.64 -49.59 90.05
CA ASN A 241 18.62 -50.49 90.70
C ASN A 241 19.40 -49.80 91.82
N ILE A 242 19.78 -48.54 91.64
CA ILE A 242 20.43 -47.75 92.70
C ILE A 242 19.43 -47.50 93.84
N ALA A 243 18.17 -47.17 93.52
CA ALA A 243 17.13 -46.96 94.53
C ALA A 243 16.84 -48.24 95.34
N SER A 244 16.80 -49.40 94.69
CA SER A 244 16.64 -50.68 95.39
C SER A 244 17.86 -51.03 96.25
N SER A 245 19.07 -50.76 95.75
CA SER A 245 20.31 -50.91 96.53
C SER A 245 20.36 -49.97 97.73
N LEU A 246 19.93 -48.71 97.57
CA LEU A 246 19.83 -47.74 98.67
C LEU A 246 18.81 -48.19 99.71
N ASN A 247 17.65 -48.70 99.28
CA ASN A 247 16.65 -49.25 100.20
C ASN A 247 17.17 -50.47 100.97
N ASN A 248 17.95 -51.33 100.32
CA ASN A 248 18.62 -52.45 100.98
C ASN A 248 19.60 -51.97 102.06
N VAL A 249 20.50 -51.04 101.71
CA VAL A 249 21.43 -50.44 102.68
C VAL A 249 20.69 -49.74 103.82
N GLN A 250 19.60 -49.02 103.54
CA GLN A 250 18.77 -48.40 104.56
C GLN A 250 18.15 -49.44 105.51
N THR A 251 17.74 -50.59 104.98
CA THR A 251 17.22 -51.71 105.77
C THR A 251 18.32 -52.30 106.66
N GLN A 252 19.53 -52.53 106.12
CA GLN A 252 20.69 -53.00 106.89
C GLN A 252 21.08 -52.02 108.00
N ILE A 253 21.04 -50.70 107.75
CA ILE A 253 21.28 -49.69 108.77
C ILE A 253 20.22 -49.81 109.88
N GLY A 254 18.95 -49.99 109.53
CA GLY A 254 17.88 -50.23 110.50
C GLY A 254 18.10 -51.49 111.34
N GLU A 255 18.55 -52.58 110.72
CA GLU A 255 18.90 -53.83 111.40
C GLU A 255 20.07 -53.65 112.38
N HIS A 256 21.17 -53.04 111.94
CA HIS A 256 22.31 -52.73 112.81
C HIS A 256 21.96 -51.76 113.93
N GLN A 257 21.06 -50.80 113.68
CA GLN A 257 20.59 -49.88 114.70
C GLN A 257 19.73 -50.61 115.76
N ALA A 258 18.89 -51.56 115.34
CA ALA A 258 18.15 -52.43 116.26
C ALA A 258 19.09 -53.37 117.06
N GLU A 259 20.12 -53.90 116.40
CA GLU A 259 21.16 -54.70 117.05
C GLU A 259 21.93 -53.87 118.09
N LEU A 260 22.30 -52.63 117.76
CA LEU A 260 22.91 -51.68 118.69
C LEU A 260 22.01 -51.39 119.89
N GLN A 261 20.70 -51.16 119.67
CA GLN A 261 19.75 -50.96 120.77
C GLN A 261 19.67 -52.19 121.69
N LYS A 262 19.70 -53.39 121.11
CA LYS A 262 19.71 -54.64 121.87
C LYS A 262 20.99 -54.80 122.69
N LEU A 263 22.15 -54.53 122.09
CA LEU A 263 23.44 -54.51 122.78
C LEU A 263 23.46 -53.45 123.88
N GLN A 264 22.93 -52.26 123.63
CA GLN A 264 22.86 -51.18 124.62
C GLN A 264 21.92 -51.55 125.78
N ALA A 265 20.79 -52.19 125.51
CA ALA A 265 19.92 -52.74 126.56
C ALA A 265 20.61 -53.86 127.36
N GLN A 266 21.40 -54.71 126.69
CA GLN A 266 22.19 -55.73 127.37
C GLN A 266 23.30 -55.11 128.24
N VAL A 267 23.97 -54.06 127.76
CA VAL A 267 24.95 -53.30 128.56
C VAL A 267 24.26 -52.65 129.76
N PHE A 268 23.06 -52.09 129.60
CA PHE A 268 22.29 -51.54 130.71
C PHE A 268 21.94 -52.61 131.75
N LEU A 269 21.49 -53.79 131.33
CA LEU A 269 21.23 -54.92 132.22
C LEU A 269 22.50 -55.38 132.95
N LEU A 270 23.62 -55.52 132.24
CA LEU A 270 24.91 -55.86 132.83
C LEU A 270 25.39 -54.77 133.79
N GLN A 271 25.06 -53.51 133.53
CA GLN A 271 25.38 -52.39 134.39
C GLN A 271 24.50 -52.37 135.65
N GLU A 272 23.22 -52.71 135.53
CA GLU A 272 22.31 -52.89 136.67
C GLU A 272 22.72 -54.10 137.52
N GLU A 273 23.13 -55.21 136.91
CA GLU A 273 23.76 -56.33 137.62
C GLU A 273 25.05 -55.91 138.32
N ARG A 274 25.90 -55.13 137.65
CA ARG A 274 27.13 -54.60 138.26
C ARG A 274 26.82 -53.69 139.44
N ASP A 275 25.84 -52.80 139.33
CA ASP A 275 25.42 -51.90 140.41
C ASP A 275 24.78 -52.67 141.58
N LEU A 276 24.00 -53.73 141.30
CA LEU A 276 23.46 -54.64 142.31
C LEU A 276 24.58 -55.40 143.02
N LEU A 277 25.55 -55.94 142.28
CA LEU A 277 26.74 -56.58 142.83
C LEU A 277 27.57 -55.58 143.64
N GLN A 278 27.71 -54.34 143.18
CA GLN A 278 28.38 -53.27 143.92
C GLN A 278 27.65 -52.97 145.23
N SER A 279 26.32 -52.91 145.22
CA SER A 279 25.49 -52.75 146.42
C SER A 279 25.61 -53.95 147.37
N GLN A 280 25.65 -55.18 146.87
CA GLN A 280 25.86 -56.38 147.69
C GLN A 280 27.26 -56.42 148.31
N VAL A 281 28.29 -56.01 147.56
CA VAL A 281 29.65 -55.84 148.09
C VAL A 281 29.67 -54.74 149.16
N TRP A 282 28.96 -53.64 148.94
CA TRP A 282 28.84 -52.55 149.92
C TRP A 282 28.10 -53.01 151.19
N GLU A 283 27.04 -53.80 151.06
CA GLU A 283 26.30 -54.39 152.18
C GLU A 283 27.15 -55.42 152.94
N LEU A 284 27.95 -56.23 152.24
CA LEU A 284 28.93 -57.14 152.86
C LEU A 284 30.07 -56.39 153.57
N LEU A 285 30.55 -55.28 153.00
CA LEU A 285 31.53 -54.40 153.64
C LEU A 285 30.95 -53.72 154.89
N GLN A 286 29.68 -53.31 154.84
CA GLN A 286 28.98 -52.70 155.97
C GLN A 286 28.65 -53.73 157.08
N GLN A 287 28.43 -54.99 156.72
CA GLN A 287 28.32 -56.11 157.68
C GLN A 287 29.68 -56.44 158.33
N LEU A 288 30.80 -56.16 157.66
CA LEU A 288 32.15 -56.32 158.21
C LEU A 288 32.54 -55.17 159.15
N GLU A 289 31.98 -53.97 158.95
CA GLU A 289 32.33 -52.74 159.68
C GLU A 289 31.69 -52.60 161.08
N THR A 290 30.79 -53.51 161.49
CA THR A 290 30.09 -53.45 162.79
C THR A 290 30.64 -54.38 163.90
N LEU A 291 31.76 -55.08 163.67
CA LEU A 291 32.40 -55.96 164.66
C LEU A 291 33.92 -55.73 164.81
N ASN A 292 34.29 -54.48 165.11
CA ASN A 292 35.45 -54.07 165.94
C ASN A 292 36.88 -54.43 165.44
N PRO A 293 37.94 -53.68 165.82
CA PRO A 293 38.85 -53.09 164.86
C PRO A 293 40.30 -53.55 165.07
N GLU A 294 41.03 -53.84 164.00
CA GLU A 294 42.48 -53.84 164.10
C GLU A 294 43.11 -53.49 162.75
N PRO A 295 44.12 -52.61 162.72
CA PRO A 295 44.67 -52.10 161.48
C PRO A 295 45.73 -53.06 160.94
N LEU A 296 45.90 -53.08 159.62
CA LEU A 296 47.18 -53.07 158.91
C LEU A 296 46.94 -53.23 157.40
N THR A 297 47.49 -52.28 156.63
CA THR A 297 48.23 -52.43 155.36
C THR A 297 47.92 -53.67 154.48
N ASP A 298 47.68 -53.57 153.18
CA ASP A 298 48.64 -53.03 152.19
C ASP A 298 47.98 -53.01 150.77
N LYS A 299 48.29 -51.97 149.99
CA LYS A 299 48.28 -51.88 148.50
C LYS A 299 47.04 -52.29 147.70
N SER A 300 46.32 -51.27 147.25
CA SER A 300 46.22 -50.88 145.82
C SER A 300 45.44 -49.57 145.72
N HIS A 301 46.00 -48.57 145.06
CA HIS A 301 45.25 -47.37 144.66
C HIS A 301 45.13 -47.40 143.14
N GLU A 302 43.92 -47.72 142.69
CA GLU A 302 43.35 -47.11 141.50
C GLU A 302 42.78 -45.75 141.90
N GLU A 303 42.88 -44.77 141.01
CA GLU A 303 41.76 -44.02 140.40
C GLU A 303 42.12 -42.59 140.01
N GLY A 304 41.48 -42.14 138.93
CA GLY A 304 41.34 -40.73 138.55
C GLY A 304 41.91 -40.44 137.16
N LEU A 305 41.11 -40.53 136.08
CA LEU A 305 40.37 -39.41 135.46
C LEU A 305 41.35 -38.40 134.81
N GLU A 306 41.22 -37.92 133.58
CA GLU A 306 40.06 -37.67 132.73
C GLU A 306 40.54 -37.11 131.38
N LEU A 307 39.64 -37.17 130.39
CA LEU A 307 39.46 -36.22 129.26
C LEU A 307 40.37 -36.24 128.00
N PHE A 308 39.68 -36.54 126.90
CA PHE A 308 39.85 -36.02 125.52
C PHE A 308 39.97 -34.48 125.47
N PRO A 309 40.56 -33.89 124.41
CA PRO A 309 39.72 -33.29 123.35
C PRO A 309 40.30 -33.29 121.91
N PHE A 310 39.37 -32.99 120.98
CA PHE A 310 39.35 -32.80 119.51
C PHE A 310 40.47 -31.90 118.91
N THR A 311 40.68 -31.65 117.60
CA THR A 311 39.83 -31.51 116.38
C THR A 311 40.79 -31.25 115.18
N GLU A 312 40.26 -31.09 113.95
CA GLU A 312 40.85 -30.49 112.71
C GLU A 312 41.11 -31.49 111.56
N LEU A 313 40.80 -31.24 110.28
CA LEU A 313 40.44 -30.03 109.54
C LEU A 313 39.79 -30.43 108.18
N ILE A 314 38.90 -29.55 107.67
CA ILE A 314 38.26 -29.55 106.33
C ILE A 314 39.10 -28.70 105.36
N GLU A 315 39.07 -28.99 104.04
CA GLU A 315 39.16 -27.99 102.94
C GLU A 315 38.71 -28.61 101.58
N THR A 316 38.34 -27.93 100.48
CA THR A 316 37.59 -26.71 100.06
C THR A 316 37.53 -26.81 98.50
N ILE A 317 36.50 -26.32 97.80
CA ILE A 317 36.43 -26.28 96.31
C ILE A 317 36.16 -24.84 95.84
N GLU A 318 36.95 -24.36 94.87
CA GLU A 318 36.72 -23.11 94.12
C GLU A 318 36.04 -23.36 92.77
N THR A 319 35.21 -22.40 92.37
CA THR A 319 34.51 -22.26 91.09
C THR A 319 35.01 -21.00 90.40
N THR A 320 34.98 -20.94 89.06
CA THR A 320 35.08 -19.64 88.35
C THR A 320 34.32 -19.65 87.03
N GLU A 321 33.67 -18.51 86.80
CA GLU A 321 32.68 -18.18 85.79
C GLU A 321 33.26 -17.60 84.50
N ILE A 322 32.37 -17.53 83.51
CA ILE A 322 32.47 -17.01 82.14
C ILE A 322 32.39 -15.47 82.13
N LYS A 323 33.06 -14.81 81.19
CA LYS A 323 32.90 -13.37 80.85
C LYS A 323 32.31 -13.18 79.45
N THR A 324 31.34 -12.28 79.35
CA THR A 324 30.85 -11.61 78.14
C THR A 324 31.45 -10.19 78.06
N SER A 325 31.72 -9.71 76.85
CA SER A 325 32.23 -8.36 76.59
C SER A 325 31.44 -7.70 75.44
N THR A 326 30.86 -6.54 75.74
CA THR A 326 30.38 -5.51 74.80
C THR A 326 31.49 -4.48 74.55
N SER A 327 31.72 -4.07 73.29
CA SER A 327 32.54 -2.89 72.96
C SER A 327 32.06 -2.20 71.68
N GLU A 328 32.00 -0.87 71.75
CA GLU A 328 31.65 0.11 70.71
C GLU A 328 32.75 0.25 69.62
N ALA A 329 32.91 -0.76 68.78
CA ALA A 329 33.58 -0.63 67.48
C ALA A 329 32.54 -0.90 66.38
N LEU A 330 32.74 -0.41 65.15
CA LEU A 330 31.94 -0.88 64.00
C LEU A 330 31.94 -2.41 64.07
N SER A 331 30.75 -3.04 64.15
CA SER A 331 30.64 -4.50 64.23
C SER A 331 31.47 -5.11 63.10
N GLU A 332 32.22 -6.17 63.39
CA GLU A 332 33.10 -6.86 62.42
C GLU A 332 32.33 -7.23 61.13
N GLU A 333 31.01 -7.45 61.27
CA GLU A 333 30.06 -7.74 60.20
C GLU A 333 29.95 -6.60 59.17
N TRP A 334 30.01 -5.34 59.60
CA TRP A 334 29.97 -4.17 58.69
C TRP A 334 31.30 -3.94 57.96
N ILE A 335 32.42 -4.37 58.55
CA ILE A 335 33.73 -4.33 57.89
C ILE A 335 33.78 -5.42 56.82
N HIS A 336 33.29 -6.62 57.13
CA HIS A 336 33.21 -7.71 56.15
C HIS A 336 32.24 -7.40 55.00
N PHE A 337 31.13 -6.72 55.27
CA PHE A 337 30.24 -6.20 54.22
C PHE A 337 30.96 -5.21 53.28
N LEU A 338 31.80 -4.31 53.84
CA LEU A 338 32.59 -3.34 53.06
C LEU A 338 33.57 -4.04 52.11
N GLU A 339 34.24 -5.11 52.55
CA GLU A 339 35.19 -5.87 51.71
C GLU A 339 34.53 -6.59 50.53
N GLN A 340 33.23 -6.91 50.63
CA GLN A 340 32.50 -7.62 49.58
C GLN A 340 31.87 -6.71 48.51
N LEU A 341 31.81 -5.40 48.77
CA LEU A 341 31.25 -4.43 47.86
C LEU A 341 32.26 -4.01 46.78
N GLN A 342 31.77 -3.93 45.54
CA GLN A 342 32.54 -3.47 44.39
C GLN A 342 32.40 -1.96 44.21
N ASN A 343 33.37 -1.32 43.52
CA ASN A 343 33.42 0.15 43.41
C ASN A 343 32.12 0.78 42.86
N HIS A 344 31.46 0.12 41.89
CA HIS A 344 30.20 0.62 41.34
C HIS A 344 29.00 0.44 42.30
N GLU A 345 29.05 -0.52 43.22
CA GLU A 345 28.05 -0.70 44.28
C GLU A 345 28.18 0.38 45.35
N PHE A 346 29.41 0.83 45.65
CA PHE A 346 29.65 2.00 46.50
C PHE A 346 29.12 3.30 45.88
N GLU A 347 29.26 3.48 44.56
CA GLU A 347 28.71 4.64 43.85
C GLU A 347 27.19 4.67 43.90
N VAL A 348 26.53 3.50 43.85
CA VAL A 348 25.08 3.36 44.04
C VAL A 348 24.67 3.73 45.46
N ILE A 349 25.36 3.22 46.49
CA ILE A 349 25.09 3.57 47.90
C ILE A 349 25.30 5.07 48.15
N LYS A 350 26.33 5.66 47.55
CA LYS A 350 26.60 7.10 47.62
C LYS A 350 25.51 7.93 46.94
N ALA A 351 25.02 7.49 45.78
CA ALA A 351 23.92 8.15 45.07
C ALA A 351 22.61 8.08 45.88
N LEU A 352 22.33 6.94 46.53
CA LEU A 352 21.17 6.74 47.38
C LEU A 352 21.20 7.62 48.65
N LEU A 353 22.38 7.85 49.24
CA LEU A 353 22.55 8.76 50.37
C LEU A 353 22.39 10.25 50.00
N ALA A 354 22.73 10.62 48.76
CA ALA A 354 22.63 12.01 48.30
C ALA A 354 21.20 12.44 47.95
N GLN A 355 20.26 11.49 47.78
CA GLN A 355 18.83 11.68 47.47
C GLN A 355 18.49 12.54 46.23
N GLU A 356 19.47 13.09 45.52
CA GLU A 356 19.28 13.83 44.27
C GLU A 356 19.28 12.87 43.07
N ASN A 357 18.11 12.74 42.43
CA ASN A 357 17.92 12.01 41.16
C ASN A 357 18.51 10.58 41.15
N THR A 358 18.18 9.81 42.18
CA THR A 358 18.70 8.46 42.46
C THR A 358 18.47 7.48 41.29
N GLN A 359 17.27 7.46 40.70
CA GLN A 359 16.97 6.53 39.60
C GLN A 359 17.77 6.81 38.32
N ALA A 360 17.99 8.09 37.95
CA ALA A 360 18.77 8.41 36.76
C ALA A 360 20.25 8.08 36.96
N THR A 361 20.79 8.34 38.16
CA THR A 361 22.19 8.05 38.50
C THR A 361 22.44 6.54 38.58
N ILE A 362 21.55 5.77 39.21
CA ILE A 362 21.66 4.30 39.26
C ILE A 362 21.54 3.71 37.85
N LYS A 363 20.70 4.29 36.98
CA LYS A 363 20.61 3.88 35.58
C LYS A 363 21.91 4.13 34.81
N GLN A 364 22.56 5.28 34.99
CA GLN A 364 23.85 5.56 34.37
C GLN A 364 24.96 4.63 34.86
N ILE A 365 25.01 4.34 36.17
CA ILE A 365 25.99 3.41 36.74
C ILE A 365 25.74 1.98 36.22
N ALA A 366 24.48 1.57 36.10
CA ALA A 366 24.11 0.28 35.55
C ALA A 366 24.52 0.12 34.07
N GLU A 367 24.25 1.13 33.25
CA GLU A 367 24.66 1.15 31.85
C GLU A 367 26.18 1.12 31.68
N ALA A 368 26.93 1.86 32.52
CA ALA A 368 28.40 1.88 32.50
C ALA A 368 29.02 0.52 32.87
N ASN A 369 28.34 -0.27 33.71
CA ASN A 369 28.81 -1.58 34.17
C ASN A 369 28.09 -2.76 33.48
N ILE A 370 27.38 -2.52 32.36
CA ILE A 370 26.66 -3.54 31.58
C ILE A 370 25.75 -4.40 32.48
N THR A 371 25.02 -3.75 33.37
CA THR A 371 24.09 -4.40 34.30
C THR A 371 22.76 -3.67 34.33
N MET A 372 21.75 -4.25 35.01
CA MET A 372 20.44 -3.63 35.16
C MET A 372 20.35 -2.89 36.51
N PRO A 373 19.68 -1.73 36.58
CA PRO A 373 19.56 -0.93 37.81
C PRO A 373 19.02 -1.73 39.01
N ASN A 374 18.00 -2.56 38.77
CA ASN A 374 17.39 -3.37 39.83
C ASN A 374 18.36 -4.47 40.31
N LEU A 375 19.12 -5.08 39.40
CA LEU A 375 20.10 -6.11 39.77
C LEU A 375 21.27 -5.55 40.60
N LEU A 376 21.63 -4.28 40.43
CA LEU A 376 22.63 -3.63 41.28
C LEU A 376 22.13 -3.45 42.71
N VAL A 377 20.89 -2.98 42.86
CA VAL A 377 20.27 -2.81 44.17
C VAL A 377 20.05 -4.16 44.85
N ASP A 378 19.61 -5.16 44.08
CA ASP A 378 19.43 -6.54 44.57
C ASP A 378 20.77 -7.20 44.92
N SER A 379 21.86 -6.92 44.19
CA SER A 379 23.21 -7.39 44.53
C SER A 379 23.68 -6.83 45.87
N ILE A 380 23.49 -5.53 46.09
CA ILE A 380 23.85 -4.87 47.36
C ILE A 380 23.02 -5.46 48.51
N ASN A 381 21.72 -5.61 48.31
CA ASN A 381 20.82 -6.19 49.31
C ASN A 381 21.09 -7.66 49.57
N GLY A 382 21.46 -8.44 48.54
CA GLY A 382 21.87 -9.83 48.69
C GLY A 382 23.13 -9.96 49.55
N LYS A 383 24.16 -9.16 49.24
CA LYS A 383 25.40 -9.12 50.05
C LYS A 383 25.16 -8.64 51.48
N ALA A 384 24.26 -7.68 51.66
CA ALA A 384 23.89 -7.19 52.98
C ALA A 384 23.15 -8.27 53.78
N ASN A 385 22.22 -8.99 53.15
CA ASN A 385 21.52 -10.10 53.78
C ASN A 385 22.47 -11.26 54.13
N ASP A 386 23.48 -11.53 53.30
CA ASP A 386 24.44 -12.59 53.54
C ASP A 386 25.45 -12.27 54.66
N THR A 387 25.73 -10.99 54.91
CA THR A 387 26.75 -10.55 55.89
C THR A 387 26.15 -9.99 57.17
N LEU A 388 25.08 -9.19 57.06
CA LEU A 388 24.41 -8.53 58.18
C LEU A 388 23.09 -9.20 58.55
N GLY A 389 22.60 -10.14 57.73
CA GLY A 389 21.29 -10.79 57.92
C GLY A 389 20.10 -9.90 57.60
N GLU A 390 20.32 -8.69 57.06
CA GLU A 390 19.31 -7.65 56.91
C GLU A 390 19.45 -6.91 55.57
N LEU A 391 18.33 -6.38 55.05
CA LEU A 391 18.28 -5.61 53.81
C LEU A 391 18.56 -4.13 54.10
N ILE A 392 19.50 -3.52 53.39
CA ILE A 392 19.91 -2.12 53.63
C ILE A 392 19.10 -1.13 52.78
N ILE A 393 18.70 -1.52 51.56
CA ILE A 393 17.99 -0.67 50.61
C ILE A 393 16.54 -1.13 50.49
N ASN A 394 15.60 -0.22 50.73
CA ASN A 394 14.19 -0.44 50.53
C ASN A 394 13.83 -0.27 49.06
N THR A 395 13.51 -1.39 48.40
CA THR A 395 13.08 -1.45 46.99
C THR A 395 11.57 -1.29 46.81
N ASN A 396 10.80 -1.19 47.90
CA ASN A 396 9.33 -1.03 47.86
C ASN A 396 8.87 0.42 47.67
N VAL A 397 9.81 1.37 47.64
CA VAL A 397 9.56 2.80 47.43
C VAL A 397 10.24 3.21 46.12
N GLU A 398 9.54 3.96 45.28
CA GLU A 398 10.10 4.61 44.10
C GLU A 398 10.23 6.11 44.37
N PRO A 399 11.46 6.67 44.46
CA PRO A 399 12.76 6.04 44.28
C PRO A 399 13.20 5.14 45.46
N ALA A 400 14.08 4.18 45.19
CA ALA A 400 14.66 3.32 46.22
C ALA A 400 15.43 4.15 47.26
N GLU A 401 15.29 3.81 48.53
CA GLU A 401 15.86 4.56 49.66
C GLU A 401 16.54 3.60 50.66
N ILE A 402 17.59 4.06 51.34
CA ILE A 402 18.23 3.27 52.41
C ILE A 402 17.35 3.33 53.67
N TYR A 403 17.17 2.19 54.36
CA TYR A 403 16.39 2.20 55.60
C TYR A 403 17.00 3.18 56.62
N PRO A 404 16.17 4.01 57.28
CA PRO A 404 16.63 5.11 58.12
C PRO A 404 17.52 4.68 59.28
N GLU A 405 17.38 3.43 59.74
CA GLU A 405 18.15 2.81 60.82
C GLU A 405 19.62 2.58 60.44
N TYR A 406 19.89 2.31 59.16
CA TYR A 406 21.24 2.01 58.68
C TYR A 406 21.96 3.23 58.08
N ILE A 407 21.27 4.35 57.84
CA ILE A 407 21.88 5.57 57.27
C ILE A 407 23.12 6.03 58.06
N SER A 408 23.07 5.96 59.40
CA SER A 408 24.20 6.34 60.28
C SER A 408 25.42 5.41 60.13
N ASN A 409 25.19 4.10 59.97
CA ASN A 409 26.24 3.11 59.78
C ASN A 409 26.82 3.17 58.36
N VAL A 410 25.96 3.28 57.34
CA VAL A 410 26.37 3.42 55.93
C VAL A 410 27.16 4.72 55.71
N LYS A 411 26.80 5.82 56.39
CA LYS A 411 27.58 7.07 56.34
C LYS A 411 28.99 6.91 56.95
N LYS A 412 29.11 6.21 58.08
CA LYS A 412 30.42 5.90 58.70
C LYS A 412 31.28 4.97 57.82
N ILE A 413 30.66 4.03 57.12
CA ILE A 413 31.31 3.12 56.16
C ILE A 413 31.84 3.92 54.96
N LEU A 414 31.06 4.87 54.43
CA LEU A 414 31.48 5.72 53.32
C LEU A 414 32.66 6.62 53.71
N ASP A 415 32.62 7.20 54.93
CA ASP A 415 33.69 8.04 55.46
C ASP A 415 35.01 7.25 55.69
N ASN A 416 34.91 5.96 56.04
CA ASN A 416 36.08 5.07 56.15
C ASN A 416 36.63 4.66 54.78
N TYR A 417 35.76 4.37 53.80
CA TYR A 417 36.18 4.03 52.44
C TYR A 417 36.88 5.21 51.73
N GLN A 418 36.40 6.45 51.93
CA GLN A 418 37.03 7.65 51.38
C GLN A 418 38.39 8.01 52.00
N LYS A 419 38.72 7.47 53.20
CA LYS A 419 40.05 7.63 53.81
C LYS A 419 41.06 6.57 53.35
N HIS A 420 40.60 5.50 52.71
CA HIS A 420 41.41 4.37 52.26
C HIS A 420 41.64 4.30 50.74
N MET A 421 41.09 5.26 49.98
CA MET A 421 41.54 5.66 48.63
C MET A 421 42.45 6.87 48.71
#